data_AF-A0A3C1SGF6-F1
#
_entry.id   AF-A0A3C1SGF6-F1
#
_cell.length_a   1.000
_cell.length_b   1.000
_cell.length_c   1.000
_cell.angle_alpha   90.00
_cell.angle_beta   90.00
_cell.angle_gamma   90.00
#
_symmetry.space_group_name_H-M   'P 1'
#
loop_
_entity.id
_entity.type
_entity.pdbx_description
1 polymer ?
#
loop_
_entity_poly.entity_id
_entity_poly.type
_entity_poly.pdbx_seq_one_letter_code
_entity_poly.pdbx_strand_id
1 'polypeptide(L)'
;MRIDLKEQELTDNLFRVVKEKYPEIEFVKITRSPDDPSHIWINVAVPEDEDRQIELNQFAAEKEHDILLDYGYWISVIPYSVLSAPAKMISENEYAGSHRIF
;
A
#
# COMPACT_ATOMS: atom_id res chain seq x y z
N MET A 1 11.60 7.89 5.85
CA MET A 1 10.23 8.38 6.09
C MET A 1 9.95 8.24 7.58
N ARG A 2 9.41 9.27 8.24
CA ARG A 2 8.95 9.15 9.63
C ARG A 2 7.45 8.87 9.58
N ILE A 3 7.07 7.74 10.17
CA ILE A 3 5.68 7.31 10.37
C ILE A 3 5.44 7.28 11.87
N ASP A 4 4.32 7.81 12.34
CA ASP A 4 3.91 7.67 13.73
C ASP A 4 3.27 6.30 14.03
N LEU A 5 3.04 6.01 15.31
CA LEU A 5 2.50 4.70 15.71
C LEU A 5 1.13 4.42 15.09
N LYS A 6 0.28 5.43 14.95
CA LYS A 6 -1.07 5.27 14.43
C LYS A 6 -1.06 5.15 12.91
N GLU A 7 -0.24 5.93 12.23
CA GLU A 7 0.01 5.79 10.79
C GLU A 7 0.47 4.36 10.46
N GLN A 8 1.43 3.80 11.22
CA GLN A 8 1.91 2.43 11.02
C GLN A 8 0.78 1.40 11.20
N GLU A 9 0.05 1.49 12.31
CA GLU A 9 -1.08 0.61 12.62
C GLU A 9 -2.14 0.62 11.49
N LEU A 10 -2.49 1.81 11.02
CA LEU A 10 -3.48 1.98 9.96
C LEU A 10 -2.97 1.44 8.62
N THR A 11 -1.71 1.68 8.26
CA THR A 11 -1.14 1.13 7.02
C THR A 11 -1.07 -0.40 7.05
N ASP A 12 -0.67 -0.99 8.18
CA ASP A 12 -0.56 -2.44 8.31
C ASP A 12 -1.93 -3.12 8.25
N ASN A 13 -2.92 -2.54 8.95
CA ASN A 13 -4.29 -3.02 8.92
C ASN A 13 -4.93 -2.89 7.53
N LEU A 14 -4.74 -1.75 6.86
CA LEU A 14 -5.25 -1.55 5.50
C LEU A 14 -4.64 -2.55 4.52
N PHE A 15 -3.31 -2.71 4.54
CA PHE A 15 -2.64 -3.68 3.68
C PHE A 15 -3.12 -5.11 3.96
N ARG A 16 -3.26 -5.51 5.22
CA ARG A 16 -3.76 -6.85 5.58
C ARG A 16 -5.16 -7.09 5.01
N VAL A 17 -6.09 -6.16 5.20
CA VAL A 17 -7.47 -6.29 4.69
C VAL A 17 -7.49 -6.40 3.16
N VAL A 18 -6.66 -5.62 2.46
CA VAL A 18 -6.59 -5.68 0.99
C VAL A 18 -5.93 -6.98 0.52
N LYS A 19 -4.83 -7.43 1.13
CA LYS A 19 -4.15 -8.70 0.80
C LYS A 19 -5.00 -9.94 1.09
N GLU A 20 -5.85 -9.90 2.12
CA GLU A 20 -6.80 -10.99 2.42
C GLU A 20 -7.81 -11.20 1.28
N LYS A 21 -8.26 -10.12 0.64
CA LYS A 21 -9.19 -10.17 -0.49
C LYS A 21 -8.50 -10.39 -1.85
N TYR A 22 -7.31 -9.83 -2.01
CA TYR A 22 -6.50 -9.91 -3.22
C TYR A 22 -5.14 -10.57 -2.90
N PRO A 23 -5.11 -11.90 -2.71
CA PRO A 23 -3.90 -12.62 -2.34
C PRO A 23 -2.77 -12.52 -3.38
N GLU A 24 -3.07 -12.11 -4.61
CA GLU A 24 -2.13 -11.91 -5.71
C GLU A 24 -1.26 -10.64 -5.60
N ILE A 25 -1.62 -9.68 -4.73
CA ILE A 25 -0.88 -8.41 -4.63
C ILE A 25 0.39 -8.60 -3.81
N GLU A 26 1.52 -8.04 -4.20
CA GLU A 26 2.75 -8.13 -3.40
C GLU A 26 3.13 -6.78 -2.82
N PHE A 27 3.53 -6.76 -1.55
CA PHE A 27 3.99 -5.53 -0.91
C PHE A 27 5.30 -5.07 -1.58
N VAL A 28 5.37 -3.78 -1.94
CA VAL A 28 6.60 -3.17 -2.48
C VAL A 28 7.25 -2.28 -1.42
N LYS A 29 6.57 -1.22 -1.00
CA LYS A 29 7.06 -0.25 -0.02
C LYS A 29 5.97 0.72 0.43
N ILE A 30 6.23 1.43 1.52
CA ILE A 30 5.44 2.59 1.93
C ILE A 30 6.21 3.88 1.63
N THR A 31 5.56 4.85 0.99
CA THR A 31 6.12 6.17 0.66
C THR A 31 5.13 7.28 1.01
N ARG A 32 5.56 8.54 0.94
CA ARG A 32 4.62 9.66 0.86
C ARG A 32 4.35 9.99 -0.61
N SER A 33 3.18 10.55 -0.91
CA SER A 33 2.87 11.10 -2.23
C SER A 33 3.90 12.17 -2.59
N PRO A 34 4.39 12.22 -3.84
CA PRO A 34 5.23 13.32 -4.31
C PRO A 34 4.49 14.66 -4.32
N ASP A 35 3.16 14.64 -4.45
CA ASP A 35 2.33 15.84 -4.54
C ASP A 35 1.92 16.36 -3.15
N ASP A 36 1.76 15.47 -2.17
CA ASP A 36 1.38 15.82 -0.79
C ASP A 36 2.12 14.93 0.23
N PRO A 37 3.08 15.48 0.99
CA PRO A 37 3.81 14.72 2.01
C PRO A 37 2.96 14.16 3.15
N SER A 38 1.71 14.62 3.32
CA SER A 38 0.78 14.06 4.30
C SER A 38 0.11 12.77 3.81
N HIS A 39 -0.03 12.59 2.49
CA HIS A 39 -0.64 11.39 1.88
C HIS A 39 0.35 10.22 1.90
N ILE A 40 -0.02 9.12 2.57
CA ILE A 40 0.77 7.88 2.61
C ILE A 40 0.35 6.96 1.47
N TRP A 41 1.32 6.39 0.77
CA TRP A 41 1.13 5.40 -0.29
C TRP A 41 1.66 4.04 0.15
N ILE A 42 0.79 3.04 0.16
CA ILE A 42 1.12 1.62 0.26
C ILE A 42 1.28 1.11 -1.18
N ASN A 43 2.51 1.02 -1.65
CA ASN A 43 2.80 0.60 -3.01
C ASN A 43 2.74 -0.92 -3.09
N VAL A 44 1.90 -1.45 -3.97
CA VAL A 44 1.73 -2.89 -4.18
C VAL A 44 1.95 -3.26 -5.65
N ALA A 45 2.56 -4.41 -5.89
CA ALA A 45 2.67 -4.99 -7.21
C ALA A 45 1.43 -5.84 -7.50
N VAL A 46 0.86 -5.72 -8.69
CA VAL A 46 -0.35 -6.43 -9.10
C VAL A 46 -0.17 -7.11 -10.45
N PRO A 47 -0.85 -8.25 -10.71
CA PRO A 47 -0.88 -8.85 -12.04
C PRO A 47 -1.46 -7.90 -13.10
N GLU A 48 -1.12 -8.17 -14.36
CA GLU A 48 -1.62 -7.40 -15.51
C GLU A 48 -3.03 -7.87 -15.89
N ASP A 49 -3.99 -7.44 -15.08
CA ASP A 49 -5.41 -7.69 -15.27
C ASP A 49 -6.17 -6.40 -14.91
N GLU A 50 -6.65 -5.69 -15.94
CA GLU A 50 -7.28 -4.38 -15.79
C GLU A 50 -8.57 -4.45 -14.97
N ASP A 51 -9.39 -5.48 -15.18
CA ASP A 51 -10.65 -5.66 -14.45
C ASP A 51 -10.37 -5.88 -12.96
N ARG A 52 -9.37 -6.72 -12.65
CA ARG A 52 -8.92 -6.95 -11.26
C ARG A 52 -8.34 -5.70 -10.62
N GLN A 53 -7.61 -4.88 -11.39
CA GLN A 53 -7.10 -3.60 -10.89
C GLN A 53 -8.22 -2.61 -10.59
N ILE A 54 -9.25 -2.53 -11.43
CA ILE A 54 -10.44 -1.71 -11.18
C ILE A 54 -11.14 -2.17 -9.90
N GLU A 55 -11.37 -3.47 -9.74
CA GLU A 55 -11.99 -4.03 -8.54
C GLU A 55 -11.16 -3.75 -7.27
N LEU A 56 -9.84 -3.93 -7.34
CA LEU A 56 -8.92 -3.63 -6.24
C LEU A 56 -9.00 -2.17 -5.84
N ASN A 57 -8.93 -1.25 -6.82
CA ASN A 57 -8.97 0.18 -6.57
C ASN A 57 -10.30 0.59 -5.91
N GLN A 58 -11.43 0.05 -6.38
CA GLN A 58 -12.73 0.33 -5.79
C GLN A 58 -12.82 -0.15 -4.34
N PHE A 59 -12.36 -1.37 -4.07
CA PHE A 59 -12.38 -1.92 -2.72
C PHE A 59 -11.43 -1.17 -1.77
N ALA A 60 -10.21 -0.88 -2.22
CA ALA A 60 -9.23 -0.14 -1.43
C ALA A 60 -9.75 1.27 -1.13
N ALA A 61 -10.27 1.99 -2.14
CA ALA A 61 -10.82 3.33 -1.97
C ALA A 61 -11.93 3.41 -0.91
N GLU A 62 -12.78 2.39 -0.79
CA GLU A 62 -13.80 2.31 0.27
C GLU A 62 -13.14 2.30 1.67
N LYS A 63 -12.14 1.44 1.87
CA LYS A 63 -11.43 1.30 3.16
C LYS A 63 -10.55 2.50 3.48
N GLU A 64 -9.94 3.09 2.46
CA GLU A 64 -9.19 4.34 2.58
C GLU A 64 -10.10 5.50 3.01
N HIS A 65 -11.32 5.54 2.47
CA HIS A 65 -12.29 6.56 2.84
C HIS A 65 -12.72 6.43 4.30
N ASP A 66 -12.95 5.21 4.79
CA ASP A 66 -13.24 4.95 6.20
C ASP A 66 -12.10 5.47 7.10
N ILE A 67 -10.84 5.18 6.75
CA ILE A 67 -9.67 5.64 7.50
C ILE A 67 -9.58 7.17 7.54
N LEU A 68 -9.85 7.82 6.41
CA LEU A 68 -9.83 9.28 6.31
C LEU A 68 -10.92 9.90 7.19
N LEU A 69 -12.13 9.36 7.20
CA LEU A 69 -13.25 9.90 7.98
C LEU A 69 -13.09 9.64 9.48
N ASP A 70 -12.66 8.44 9.86
CA ASP A 70 -12.61 8.02 11.26
C ASP A 70 -11.38 8.57 11.99
N TYR A 71 -10.24 8.69 11.29
CA TYR A 71 -8.95 9.02 11.90
C TYR A 71 -8.27 10.27 11.31
N GLY A 72 -8.76 10.80 10.18
CA GLY A 72 -8.17 11.98 9.53
C GLY A 72 -6.86 11.71 8.78
N TYR A 73 -6.47 10.45 8.58
CA TYR A 73 -5.25 10.07 7.85
C TYR A 73 -5.56 9.78 6.39
N TRP A 74 -4.84 10.43 5.48
CA TRP A 74 -4.92 10.14 4.06
C TRP A 74 -3.91 9.05 3.70
N ILE A 75 -4.41 7.85 3.46
CA ILE A 75 -3.61 6.66 3.12
C ILE A 75 -4.24 6.05 1.88
N SER A 76 -3.43 5.64 0.91
CA SER A 76 -3.91 4.92 -0.28
C SER A 76 -3.06 3.72 -0.64
N VAL A 77 -3.70 2.67 -1.14
CA VAL A 77 -3.05 1.55 -1.83
C VAL A 77 -2.83 1.95 -3.27
N ILE A 78 -1.57 1.98 -3.69
CA ILE A 78 -1.19 2.35 -5.05
C ILE A 78 -0.70 1.10 -5.79
N PRO A 79 -1.50 0.55 -6.70
CA PRO A 79 -1.10 -0.59 -7.50
C PRO A 79 -0.13 -0.18 -8.62
N TYR A 80 0.88 -1.02 -8.84
CA TYR A 80 1.77 -0.94 -9.99
C TYR A 80 1.77 -2.28 -10.71
N SER A 81 1.61 -2.25 -12.04
CA SER A 81 1.82 -3.45 -12.84
C SER A 81 3.29 -3.89 -12.75
N VAL A 82 3.52 -5.19 -12.59
CA VAL A 82 4.88 -5.77 -12.49
C VAL A 82 5.74 -5.41 -13.72
N LEU A 83 5.13 -5.13 -14.87
CA LEU A 83 5.83 -4.69 -16.09
C LEU A 83 6.18 -3.19 -16.12
N SER A 84 5.44 -2.36 -15.38
CA SER A 84 5.67 -0.91 -15.30
C SER A 84 6.44 -0.49 -14.05
N ALA A 85 6.58 -1.38 -13.06
CA ALA A 85 7.48 -1.19 -11.94
C ALA A 85 8.93 -1.15 -12.45
N PRO A 86 9.66 -0.03 -12.33
CA PRO A 86 11.04 0.02 -12.77
C PRO A 86 11.82 -1.04 -11.99
N ALA A 87 12.65 -1.84 -12.68
CA ALA A 87 13.44 -2.93 -12.10
C ALA A 87 14.25 -2.50 -10.84
N LYS A 88 14.54 -1.20 -10.71
CA LYS A 88 15.19 -0.57 -9.57
C LYS A 88 14.37 -0.55 -8.28
N MET A 89 13.03 -0.55 -8.36
CA MET A 89 12.13 -0.62 -7.20
C MET A 89 12.01 -2.05 -6.64
N ILE A 90 12.24 -3.06 -7.47
CA ILE A 90 12.26 -4.48 -7.06
C ILE A 90 13.64 -4.84 -6.46
N SER A 91 14.71 -4.12 -6.82
CA SER A 91 16.09 -4.39 -6.38
C SER A 91 16.51 -3.75 -5.05
N GLU A 92 15.70 -2.90 -4.43
CA GLU A 92 15.99 -2.29 -3.11
C GLU A 92 15.33 -3.07 -1.96
N ASN A 93 15.30 -4.39 -2.06
CA ASN A 93 14.93 -5.27 -0.94
C ASN A 93 16.10 -5.41 0.06
N GLU A 94 16.61 -4.28 0.54
CA GLU A 94 17.46 -4.19 1.73
C GLU A 94 16.66 -3.61 2.89
N TYR A 95 15.57 -4.29 3.27
CA TYR A 95 15.22 -4.34 4.69
C TYR A 95 16.04 -5.44 5.35
N ALA A 96 17.31 -5.10 5.54
CA ALA A 96 18.06 -5.63 6.65
C ALA A 96 17.35 -5.21 7.94
N GLY A 97 16.81 -6.19 8.65
CA GLY A 97 16.78 -6.15 10.10
C GLY A 97 15.44 -5.81 10.74
N SER A 98 14.94 -6.84 11.44
CA SER A 98 14.36 -6.73 12.78
C SER A 98 12.82 -6.83 12.88
N HIS A 99 12.42 -8.07 13.13
CA HIS A 99 11.36 -8.50 14.05
C HIS A 99 9.93 -8.68 13.53
N ARG A 100 9.67 -9.98 13.29
CA ARG A 100 8.51 -10.76 13.73
C ARG A 100 7.15 -10.32 13.21
N ILE A 101 6.80 -11.01 12.12
CA ILE A 101 5.48 -11.53 11.80
C ILE A 101 4.81 -12.07 13.06
N PHE A 102 3.74 -11.40 13.49
CA PHE A 102 2.54 -12.00 14.07
C PHE A 102 1.34 -11.15 13.65
#